data_AF-A0A286TU12-F1
#
_entry.id   AF-A0A286TU12-F1
#
_cell.length_a   1.000
_cell.length_b   1.000
_cell.length_c   1.000
_cell.angle_alpha   90.00
_cell.angle_beta   90.00
_cell.angle_gamma   90.00
#
_symmetry.space_group_name_H-M   'P 1'
#
loop_
_entity.id
_entity.type
_entity.pdbx_description
1 polymer ?
#
loop_
_entity_poly.entity_id
_entity_poly.type
_entity_poly.pdbx_seq_one_letter_code
_entity_poly.pdbx_strand_id
1 'polypeptide(L)'
;MDEKKESKSSLPLPALLLISVFIAGGVVKYIAPMDSMRPSHNRRNVETQFGDERVLSRMWQDPLQTVDQYIKRQKKEERIAVNNPQPLGFKESPLLILPVFTGSGNSAEDSEVRLRSRYALLSALHTAGYKSKNASHIGAFNLKEFRELYLREKYKDDWSRYDQDAFIPFEWFVPDPFMVTSFVGKQNKKLTEYKSILVIWLSERYFNDEIICQLKYLHDYLFNLFKCKEDDELCFKIIGPTNSTLLEKMLSEAEKGSLFMTSCDISNWKHLLKFIKNDKKVLRRELLISKLNYYPYEKIKNIDDVNQLDDKMKNNILDAFNEIKDDLSFYKNNKDEIDNTSIMHKSSIQDKFKKLKADKILDKSGKLLIEKDDLTNPQKWDIERFNVAILKQLYEQKGKTMHMYSPWSTAEPFFMSNSDFREKKVGGSQEIVEIMRDPSLILEGNIDWESLLDKIKKGSNKIENNTLNRGMKILESKLNADQLENIKKKKIQTN
;
A
#
# COMPACT_ATOMS: atom_id res chain seq x y z
N MET A 1 89.91 30.94 4.92
CA MET A 1 89.92 31.44 3.54
C MET A 1 89.58 30.30 2.61
N ASP A 2 88.41 30.20 1.98
CA ASP A 2 87.02 30.49 2.34
C ASP A 2 86.18 29.68 1.32
N GLU A 3 84.95 29.38 1.71
CA GLU A 3 83.99 28.47 1.09
C GLU A 3 83.90 28.50 -0.45
N LYS A 4 83.79 27.32 -1.08
CA LYS A 4 83.06 27.16 -2.36
C LYS A 4 81.65 26.66 -2.06
N LYS A 5 80.66 27.54 -2.26
CA LYS A 5 79.24 27.17 -2.41
C LYS A 5 78.94 27.02 -3.89
N GLU A 6 78.51 25.84 -4.31
CA GLU A 6 77.99 25.57 -5.65
C GLU A 6 76.56 26.10 -5.82
N SER A 7 76.28 26.46 -7.08
CA SER A 7 75.24 27.35 -7.55
C SER A 7 73.83 26.75 -7.53
N LYS A 8 72.90 27.47 -6.89
CA LYS A 8 71.46 27.32 -7.13
C LYS A 8 71.13 27.90 -8.51
N SER A 9 70.64 27.07 -9.42
CA SER A 9 70.14 27.47 -10.73
C SER A 9 68.94 28.41 -10.57
N SER A 10 69.19 29.72 -10.66
CA SER A 10 68.12 30.70 -10.78
C SER A 10 67.60 30.66 -12.21
N LEU A 11 66.45 30.03 -12.43
CA LEU A 11 65.68 30.23 -13.64
C LEU A 11 65.46 31.73 -13.83
N PRO A 12 65.75 32.30 -15.01
CA PRO A 12 65.55 33.71 -15.25
C PRO A 12 64.08 34.04 -15.01
N LEU A 13 63.83 35.10 -14.24
CA LEU A 13 62.50 35.55 -13.80
C LEU A 13 61.42 35.56 -14.92
N PRO A 14 61.75 35.90 -16.19
CA PRO A 14 60.81 35.78 -17.30
C PRO A 14 60.32 34.34 -17.58
N ALA A 15 61.16 33.33 -17.40
CA ALA A 15 60.80 31.92 -17.61
C ALA A 15 59.84 31.42 -16.52
N LEU A 16 60.04 31.85 -15.27
CA LEU A 16 59.11 31.55 -14.17
C LEU A 16 57.74 32.20 -14.40
N LEU A 17 57.70 33.42 -14.92
CA LEU A 17 56.45 34.09 -15.28
C LEU A 17 55.71 33.36 -16.40
N LEU A 18 56.41 32.92 -17.45
CA LEU A 18 55.81 32.14 -18.55
C LEU A 18 55.21 30.81 -18.08
N ILE A 19 55.93 30.09 -17.21
CA ILE A 19 55.43 28.84 -16.63
C ILE A 19 54.20 29.10 -15.76
N SER A 20 54.19 30.19 -14.97
CA SER A 20 53.04 30.56 -14.14
C SER A 20 51.79 30.91 -14.97
N VAL A 21 51.97 31.60 -16.11
CA VAL A 21 50.86 31.94 -17.03
C VAL A 21 50.33 30.69 -17.73
N PHE A 22 51.19 29.75 -18.10
CA PHE A 22 50.77 28.47 -18.70
C PHE A 22 49.99 27.60 -17.71
N ILE A 23 50.43 27.53 -16.45
CA ILE A 23 49.72 26.78 -15.40
C ILE A 23 48.40 27.47 -15.06
N ALA A 24 48.38 28.78 -14.87
CA ALA A 24 47.15 29.52 -14.58
C ALA A 24 46.14 29.44 -15.76
N GLY A 25 46.61 29.60 -17.00
CA GLY A 25 45.78 29.49 -18.20
C GLY A 25 45.28 28.07 -18.49
N GLY A 26 46.13 27.06 -18.24
CA GLY A 26 45.77 25.64 -18.41
C GLY A 26 44.77 25.15 -17.37
N VAL A 27 44.94 25.54 -16.10
CA VAL A 27 44.05 25.16 -15.00
C VAL A 27 42.69 25.83 -15.11
N VAL A 28 42.61 27.10 -15.52
CA VAL A 28 41.32 27.79 -15.72
C VAL A 28 40.54 27.19 -16.88
N LYS A 29 41.20 26.70 -17.94
CA LYS A 29 40.53 26.09 -19.10
C LYS A 29 40.07 24.64 -18.87
N TYR A 30 40.70 23.91 -17.93
CA TYR A 30 40.30 22.54 -17.58
C TYR A 30 39.34 22.46 -16.39
N ILE A 31 39.30 23.48 -15.51
CA ILE A 31 38.42 23.50 -14.33
C ILE A 31 37.15 24.32 -14.56
N ALA A 32 37.07 25.14 -15.60
CA ALA A 32 35.76 25.63 -16.05
C ALA A 32 34.99 24.43 -16.63
N PRO A 33 33.93 23.92 -15.97
CA PRO A 33 33.03 22.99 -16.65
C PRO A 33 32.59 23.70 -17.91
N MET A 34 32.61 23.03 -19.06
CA MET A 34 32.05 23.60 -20.27
C MET A 34 30.57 23.86 -20.01
N ASP A 35 30.25 25.07 -19.55
CA ASP A 35 28.91 25.59 -19.44
C ASP A 35 28.33 25.42 -20.82
N SER A 36 27.39 24.48 -20.91
CA SER A 36 26.86 24.08 -22.19
C SER A 36 26.34 25.33 -22.89
N MET A 37 26.83 25.64 -24.09
CA MET A 37 26.24 26.60 -25.02
C MET A 37 24.82 26.21 -25.47
N ARG A 38 24.16 25.30 -24.74
CA ARG A 38 22.70 25.18 -24.81
C ARG A 38 22.16 26.48 -24.22
N PRO A 39 21.27 27.20 -24.93
CA PRO A 39 20.68 28.42 -24.40
C PRO A 39 20.23 28.15 -22.98
N SER A 40 20.58 29.05 -22.06
CA SER A 40 20.19 28.94 -20.66
C SER A 40 18.72 28.61 -20.67
N HIS A 41 18.38 27.39 -20.26
CA HIS A 41 17.02 27.09 -19.91
C HIS A 41 16.84 27.83 -18.60
N ASN A 42 16.67 29.15 -18.68
CA ASN A 42 15.69 29.83 -17.86
C ASN A 42 14.49 28.92 -17.99
N ARG A 43 14.30 28.05 -16.99
CA ARG A 43 13.09 27.28 -16.83
C ARG A 43 12.04 28.36 -16.81
N ARG A 44 11.44 28.63 -17.97
CA ARG A 44 10.16 29.31 -18.06
C ARG A 44 9.37 28.68 -16.94
N ASN A 45 8.94 29.50 -16.00
CA ASN A 45 8.08 29.07 -14.90
C ASN A 45 7.13 28.06 -15.51
N VAL A 46 7.40 26.78 -15.22
CA VAL A 46 6.67 25.68 -15.83
C VAL A 46 5.26 26.00 -15.41
N GLU A 47 4.42 26.36 -16.38
CA GLU A 47 3.01 26.63 -16.14
C GLU A 47 2.56 25.60 -15.15
N THR A 48 2.05 26.07 -14.01
CA THR A 48 1.55 25.26 -12.92
C THR A 48 0.42 24.42 -13.50
N GLN A 49 0.77 23.30 -14.14
CA GLN A 49 -0.21 22.42 -14.76
C GLN A 49 -0.96 21.80 -13.60
N PHE A 50 -2.22 22.19 -13.48
CA PHE A 50 -3.18 21.67 -12.53
C PHE A 50 -3.43 20.20 -12.88
N GLY A 51 -2.73 19.31 -12.20
CA GLY A 51 -2.86 17.87 -12.34
C GLY A 51 -2.11 17.13 -11.24
N ASP A 52 -2.38 15.83 -11.15
CA ASP A 52 -1.78 14.94 -10.16
C ASP A 52 -0.36 14.52 -10.56
N GLU A 53 -0.03 14.58 -11.85
CA GLU A 53 1.30 14.27 -12.41
C GLU A 53 2.15 15.54 -12.49
N ARG A 54 2.94 15.83 -11.44
CA ARG A 54 3.75 17.06 -11.34
C ARG A 54 5.25 16.86 -11.50
N VAL A 55 5.71 15.62 -11.58
CA VAL A 55 7.13 15.31 -11.68
C VAL A 55 7.53 15.34 -13.15
N LEU A 56 8.25 16.38 -13.56
CA LEU A 56 8.75 16.50 -14.95
C LEU A 56 9.62 15.29 -15.29
N SER A 57 9.19 14.50 -16.27
CA SER A 57 9.89 13.30 -16.72
C SER A 57 9.77 13.20 -18.24
N ARG A 58 10.91 13.18 -18.92
CA ARG A 58 10.96 12.84 -20.35
C ARG A 58 10.77 11.34 -20.50
N MET A 59 10.25 10.89 -21.65
CA MET A 59 10.03 9.46 -21.94
C MET A 59 11.30 8.60 -21.79
N TRP A 60 12.48 9.18 -21.99
CA TRP A 60 13.77 8.50 -21.86
C TRP A 60 14.39 8.62 -20.46
N GLN A 61 13.68 9.20 -19.48
CA GLN A 61 14.14 9.28 -18.09
C GLN A 61 13.55 8.15 -17.25
N ASP A 62 14.35 7.66 -16.32
CA ASP A 62 13.97 6.61 -15.40
C ASP A 62 12.93 7.15 -14.40
N PRO A 63 11.73 6.54 -14.32
CA PRO A 63 10.67 7.03 -13.44
C PRO A 63 11.09 7.02 -11.96
N LEU A 64 11.83 6.02 -11.49
CA LEU A 64 12.27 5.95 -10.08
C LEU A 64 13.26 7.07 -9.77
N GLN A 65 14.31 7.19 -10.59
CA GLN A 65 15.33 8.21 -10.39
C GLN A 65 14.75 9.63 -10.50
N THR A 66 13.81 9.86 -11.41
CA THR A 66 13.18 11.17 -11.61
C THR A 66 12.39 11.59 -10.36
N VAL A 67 11.60 10.67 -9.79
CA VAL A 67 10.87 10.91 -8.54
C VAL A 67 11.83 11.14 -7.37
N ASP A 68 12.86 10.31 -7.23
CA ASP A 68 13.86 10.47 -6.15
C ASP A 68 14.55 11.85 -6.21
N GLN A 69 14.92 12.32 -7.41
CA GLN A 69 15.51 13.65 -7.60
C GLN A 69 14.51 14.77 -7.28
N TYR A 70 13.26 14.63 -7.72
CA TYR A 70 12.20 15.59 -7.43
C TYR A 70 11.97 15.72 -5.92
N ILE A 71 11.84 14.60 -5.20
CA ILE A 71 11.63 14.59 -3.75
C ILE A 71 12.83 15.17 -3.00
N LYS A 72 14.06 14.80 -3.38
CA LYS A 72 15.28 15.38 -2.78
C LYS A 72 15.34 16.89 -2.95
N ARG A 73 14.96 17.39 -4.13
CA ARG A 73 14.90 18.82 -4.40
C ARG A 73 13.83 19.52 -3.58
N GLN A 74 12.63 18.96 -3.49
CA GLN A 74 11.54 19.52 -2.67
C GLN A 74 11.92 19.58 -1.18
N LYS A 75 12.57 18.53 -0.65
CA LYS A 75 13.09 18.51 0.73
C LYS A 75 14.15 19.60 0.96
N LYS A 76 15.07 19.80 0.01
CA LYS A 76 16.13 20.82 0.11
C LYS A 76 15.60 22.26 0.02
N GLU A 77 14.55 22.48 -0.76
CA GLU A 77 13.98 23.81 -0.99
C GLU A 77 13.00 24.22 0.13
N GLU A 78 12.74 23.38 1.15
CA GLU A 78 11.74 23.59 2.24
C GLU A 78 10.33 23.99 1.77
N ARG A 79 10.06 23.90 0.46
CA ARG A 79 8.95 24.62 -0.17
C ARG A 79 7.59 23.99 0.03
N ILE A 80 7.50 22.74 0.48
CA ILE A 80 6.23 22.08 0.80
C ILE A 80 6.52 21.05 1.89
N ALA A 81 5.63 20.91 2.88
CA ALA A 81 5.56 19.68 3.66
C ALA A 81 5.38 18.52 2.67
N VAL A 82 6.48 17.82 2.35
CA VAL A 82 6.55 16.66 1.42
C VAL A 82 5.59 15.53 1.82
N ASN A 83 4.95 15.67 2.99
CA ASN A 83 3.93 14.81 3.57
C ASN A 83 2.52 15.01 3.01
N ASN A 84 2.27 15.93 2.08
CA ASN A 84 1.00 15.93 1.34
C ASN A 84 1.13 15.02 0.12
N PRO A 85 0.69 13.75 0.19
CA PRO A 85 0.70 12.87 -0.97
C PRO A 85 -0.03 13.55 -2.11
N GLN A 86 0.50 13.44 -3.33
CA GLN A 86 -0.29 13.81 -4.51
C GLN A 86 -1.51 12.89 -4.51
N PRO A 87 -2.74 13.43 -4.50
CA PRO A 87 -3.90 12.58 -4.65
C PRO A 87 -3.72 11.82 -5.97
N LEU A 88 -3.96 10.51 -6.00
CA LEU A 88 -4.17 9.80 -7.27
C LEU A 88 -5.51 10.28 -7.83
N GLY A 89 -5.52 11.51 -8.34
CA GLY A 89 -6.69 12.10 -8.97
C GLY A 89 -6.81 11.61 -10.41
N PHE A 90 -8.06 11.65 -10.88
CA PHE A 90 -8.61 11.04 -12.10
C PHE A 90 -8.92 9.55 -12.01
N LYS A 91 -10.21 9.24 -12.09
CA LYS A 91 -10.73 7.88 -12.21
C LYS A 91 -11.91 7.89 -13.15
N GLU A 92 -11.82 7.10 -14.22
CA GLU A 92 -12.96 6.76 -15.05
C GLU A 92 -13.08 5.24 -15.13
N SER A 93 -14.20 4.70 -14.62
CA SER A 93 -14.50 3.28 -14.70
C SER A 93 -15.04 2.91 -16.09
N PRO A 94 -14.66 1.74 -16.66
CA PRO A 94 -13.75 0.71 -16.13
C PRO A 94 -12.27 1.16 -16.01
N LEU A 95 -11.64 0.83 -14.88
CA LEU A 95 -10.25 1.19 -14.53
C LEU A 95 -9.36 -0.06 -14.52
N LEU A 96 -8.23 -0.01 -15.22
CA LEU A 96 -7.15 -0.99 -15.07
C LEU A 96 -6.00 -0.42 -14.24
N ILE A 97 -5.66 -1.06 -13.13
CA ILE A 97 -4.43 -0.81 -12.39
C ILE A 97 -3.39 -1.83 -12.83
N LEU A 98 -2.23 -1.33 -13.23
CA LEU A 98 -1.13 -2.09 -13.81
C LEU A 98 0.16 -1.84 -13.02
N PRO A 99 0.39 -2.54 -11.89
CA PRO A 99 1.66 -2.48 -11.20
C PRO A 99 2.74 -3.19 -12.01
N VAL A 100 3.87 -2.51 -12.18
CA VAL A 100 5.01 -2.97 -12.98
C VAL A 100 6.22 -3.10 -12.07
N PHE A 101 6.66 -4.32 -11.84
CA PHE A 101 7.87 -4.57 -11.07
C PHE A 101 9.12 -4.15 -11.85
N THR A 102 10.02 -3.48 -11.14
CA THR A 102 11.26 -2.94 -11.69
C THR A 102 12.42 -3.17 -10.72
N GLY A 103 13.60 -3.43 -11.28
CA GLY A 103 14.83 -3.59 -10.50
C GLY A 103 15.10 -2.35 -9.65
N SER A 104 15.65 -2.57 -8.45
CA SER A 104 15.86 -1.51 -7.47
C SER A 104 17.25 -0.90 -7.45
N GLY A 105 18.17 -1.42 -8.26
CA GLY A 105 19.54 -0.96 -8.26
C GLY A 105 19.71 0.41 -8.91
N ASN A 106 20.76 1.10 -8.45
CA ASN A 106 21.17 2.42 -8.95
C ASN A 106 22.22 2.30 -10.05
N SER A 107 22.47 1.10 -10.57
CA SER A 107 23.43 0.90 -11.64
C SER A 107 22.91 1.47 -12.96
N ALA A 108 23.83 1.72 -13.89
CA ALA A 108 23.45 2.14 -15.24
C ALA A 108 22.62 1.05 -15.94
N GLU A 109 22.94 -0.22 -15.69
CA GLU A 109 22.22 -1.38 -16.23
C GLU A 109 20.77 -1.43 -15.72
N ASP A 110 20.56 -1.29 -14.41
CA ASP A 110 19.21 -1.25 -13.84
C ASP A 110 18.38 -0.10 -14.42
N SER A 111 19.02 1.06 -14.57
CA SER A 111 18.37 2.24 -15.15
C SER A 111 17.99 1.99 -16.60
N GLU A 112 18.87 1.35 -17.38
CA GLU A 112 18.58 0.98 -18.77
C GLU A 112 17.46 -0.05 -18.88
N VAL A 113 17.46 -1.09 -18.03
CA VAL A 113 16.38 -2.10 -17.98
C VAL A 113 15.03 -1.45 -17.66
N ARG A 114 14.99 -0.52 -16.69
CA ARG A 114 13.78 0.24 -16.37
C ARG A 114 13.31 1.09 -17.55
N LEU A 115 14.22 1.76 -18.24
CA LEU A 115 13.90 2.55 -19.43
C LEU A 115 13.34 1.71 -20.57
N ARG A 116 13.95 0.55 -20.85
CA ARG A 116 13.47 -0.39 -21.85
C ARG A 116 12.08 -0.93 -21.50
N SER A 117 11.85 -1.27 -20.23
CA SER A 117 10.55 -1.73 -19.73
C SER A 117 9.48 -0.65 -19.87
N ARG A 118 9.82 0.61 -19.52
CA ARG A 118 8.94 1.76 -19.73
C ARG A 118 8.60 1.94 -21.20
N TYR A 119 9.60 1.98 -22.08
CA TYR A 119 9.37 2.14 -23.52
C TYR A 119 8.51 1.02 -24.11
N ALA A 120 8.76 -0.24 -23.73
CA ALA A 120 7.99 -1.38 -24.17
C ALA A 120 6.52 -1.27 -23.74
N LEU A 121 6.27 -0.92 -22.47
CA LEU A 121 4.92 -0.75 -21.95
C LEU A 121 4.18 0.41 -22.63
N LEU A 122 4.83 1.58 -22.76
CA LEU A 122 4.26 2.74 -23.45
C LEU A 122 3.88 2.40 -24.90
N SER A 123 4.76 1.69 -25.61
CA SER A 123 4.52 1.26 -26.99
C SER A 123 3.37 0.25 -27.09
N ALA A 124 3.28 -0.69 -26.14
CA ALA A 124 2.20 -1.66 -26.07
C ALA A 124 0.84 -0.98 -25.79
N LEU A 125 0.80 -0.04 -24.85
CA LEU A 125 -0.40 0.74 -24.55
C LEU A 125 -0.82 1.61 -25.75
N HIS A 126 0.14 2.22 -26.44
CA HIS A 126 -0.13 2.96 -27.68
C HIS A 126 -0.74 2.08 -28.77
N THR A 127 -0.17 0.90 -28.99
CA THR A 127 -0.69 -0.10 -29.94
C THR A 127 -2.07 -0.58 -29.55
N ALA A 128 -2.36 -0.66 -28.25
CA ALA A 128 -3.68 -1.00 -27.70
C ALA A 128 -4.69 0.17 -27.77
N GLY A 129 -4.32 1.31 -28.36
CA GLY A 129 -5.22 2.46 -28.53
C GLY A 129 -5.28 3.39 -27.31
N TYR A 130 -4.30 3.37 -26.43
CA TYR A 130 -4.20 4.26 -25.27
C TYR A 130 -3.05 5.26 -25.43
N LYS A 131 -3.20 6.45 -24.87
CA LYS A 131 -2.13 7.45 -24.78
C LYS A 131 -1.94 7.90 -23.34
N SER A 132 -0.72 8.32 -23.02
CA SER A 132 -0.45 8.96 -21.73
C SER A 132 -1.29 10.23 -21.61
N LYS A 133 -1.89 10.41 -20.43
CA LYS A 133 -2.64 11.63 -20.09
C LYS A 133 -1.71 12.84 -20.04
N ASN A 134 -0.49 12.67 -19.53
CA ASN A 134 0.56 13.69 -19.51
C ASN A 134 1.90 13.14 -19.99
N ALA A 135 2.22 13.36 -21.27
CA ALA A 135 3.46 12.84 -21.86
C ALA A 135 4.76 13.48 -21.30
N SER A 136 4.67 14.56 -20.51
CA SER A 136 5.83 15.29 -19.98
C SER A 136 6.02 15.16 -18.48
N HIS A 137 5.04 14.57 -17.78
CA HIS A 137 5.08 14.46 -16.32
C HIS A 137 4.61 13.08 -15.88
N ILE A 138 5.16 12.65 -14.74
CA ILE A 138 4.68 11.50 -14.01
C ILE A 138 4.19 11.96 -12.64
N GLY A 139 3.34 11.16 -12.02
CA GLY A 139 2.91 11.34 -10.64
C GLY A 139 3.84 10.62 -9.66
N ALA A 140 3.77 11.02 -8.40
CA ALA A 140 4.39 10.28 -7.30
C ALA A 140 3.49 10.30 -6.07
N PHE A 141 3.17 9.13 -5.52
CA PHE A 141 2.44 9.02 -4.26
C PHE A 141 3.29 8.32 -3.19
N ASN A 142 3.03 8.66 -1.94
CA ASN A 142 3.74 8.08 -0.79
C ASN A 142 3.05 6.78 -0.36
N LEU A 143 3.81 5.70 -0.24
CA LEU A 143 3.35 4.41 0.27
C LEU A 143 3.20 4.37 1.80
N LYS A 144 3.59 5.43 2.52
CA LYS A 144 3.64 5.43 3.99
C LYS A 144 2.34 4.93 4.62
N GLU A 145 1.19 5.43 4.17
CA GLU A 145 -0.11 5.00 4.71
C GLU A 145 -0.38 3.50 4.50
N PHE A 146 -0.16 3.00 3.28
CA PHE A 146 -0.29 1.58 2.97
C PHE A 146 0.71 0.71 3.77
N ARG A 147 1.97 1.14 3.84
CA ARG A 147 3.02 0.40 4.54
C ARG A 147 2.76 0.37 6.03
N GLU A 148 2.28 1.46 6.60
CA GLU A 148 1.86 1.49 8.00
C GLU A 148 0.72 0.51 8.27
N LEU A 149 -0.27 0.38 7.37
CA LEU A 149 -1.34 -0.61 7.52
C LEU A 149 -0.78 -2.05 7.57
N TYR A 150 0.02 -2.42 6.57
CA TYR A 150 0.65 -3.75 6.52
C TYR A 150 1.57 -4.01 7.73
N LEU A 151 2.43 -3.04 8.08
CA LEU A 151 3.40 -3.20 9.17
C LEU A 151 2.72 -3.21 10.55
N ARG A 152 1.63 -2.47 10.76
CA ARG A 152 0.87 -2.50 12.01
C ARG A 152 0.23 -3.87 12.23
N GLU A 153 -0.40 -4.42 11.20
CA GLU A 153 -1.03 -5.75 11.30
C GLU A 153 0.01 -6.83 11.59
N LYS A 154 1.18 -6.74 10.93
CA LYS A 154 2.21 -7.78 11.03
C LYS A 154 3.13 -7.65 12.25
N TYR A 155 3.65 -6.45 12.53
CA TYR A 155 4.75 -6.25 13.50
C TYR A 155 4.32 -5.51 14.77
N LYS A 156 3.06 -5.08 14.89
CA LYS A 156 2.56 -4.31 16.06
C LYS A 156 3.50 -3.14 16.40
N ASP A 157 3.66 -2.79 17.67
CA ASP A 157 4.30 -1.55 18.15
C ASP A 157 5.76 -1.27 17.71
N ASP A 158 6.47 -2.20 17.05
CA ASP A 158 7.86 -2.00 16.58
C ASP A 158 7.97 -1.49 15.13
N TRP A 159 6.85 -1.13 14.49
CA TRP A 159 6.84 -0.66 13.09
C TRP A 159 7.54 0.70 12.87
N SER A 160 7.78 1.47 13.94
CA SER A 160 8.41 2.81 13.88
C SER A 160 9.84 2.82 13.32
N ARG A 161 10.49 1.65 13.22
CA ARG A 161 11.83 1.50 12.64
C ARG A 161 11.85 1.51 11.11
N TYR A 162 10.68 1.41 10.45
CA TYR A 162 10.55 1.35 8.99
C TYR A 162 10.20 2.71 8.37
N ASP A 163 10.75 3.80 8.90
CA ASP A 163 10.53 5.17 8.41
C ASP A 163 11.35 5.45 7.14
N GLN A 164 10.92 4.82 6.04
CA GLN A 164 11.37 5.19 4.71
C GLN A 164 10.19 5.76 3.94
N ASP A 165 10.22 7.07 3.70
CA ASP A 165 9.41 7.71 2.69
C ASP A 165 9.58 6.96 1.36
N ALA A 166 8.62 6.11 1.03
CA ALA A 166 8.64 5.30 -0.17
C ALA A 166 7.69 5.93 -1.18
N PHE A 167 8.25 6.72 -2.11
CA PHE A 167 7.49 7.30 -3.20
C PHE A 167 7.43 6.35 -4.39
N ILE A 168 6.23 6.01 -4.84
CA ILE A 168 6.04 5.25 -6.09
C ILE A 168 5.70 6.22 -7.23
N PRO A 169 6.45 6.16 -8.35
CA PRO A 169 6.04 6.83 -9.58
C PRO A 169 4.80 6.17 -10.20
N PHE A 170 3.91 6.97 -10.76
CA PHE A 170 2.76 6.50 -11.51
C PHE A 170 2.49 7.32 -12.77
N GLU A 171 1.78 6.73 -13.72
CA GLU A 171 1.38 7.35 -14.98
C GLU A 171 -0.05 6.96 -15.34
N TRP A 172 -0.86 7.94 -15.75
CA TRP A 172 -2.22 7.75 -16.23
C TRP A 172 -2.27 7.63 -17.74
N PHE A 173 -3.12 6.72 -18.23
CA PHE A 173 -3.42 6.56 -19.65
C PHE A 173 -4.93 6.60 -19.88
N VAL A 174 -5.29 7.14 -21.03
CA VAL A 174 -6.68 7.27 -21.50
C VAL A 174 -6.77 6.80 -22.95
N PRO A 175 -7.96 6.40 -23.43
CA PRO A 175 -8.17 6.10 -24.84
C PRO A 175 -7.66 7.21 -25.77
N ASP A 176 -6.95 6.83 -26.83
CA ASP A 176 -6.48 7.76 -27.84
C ASP A 176 -7.58 8.01 -28.89
N PRO A 177 -8.21 9.21 -28.92
CA PRO A 177 -9.31 9.50 -29.82
C PRO A 177 -8.93 9.36 -31.31
N PHE A 178 -7.65 9.48 -31.65
CA PHE A 178 -7.18 9.39 -33.03
C PHE A 178 -6.98 7.94 -33.51
N MET A 179 -6.72 7.01 -32.59
CA MET A 179 -6.59 5.57 -32.92
C MET A 179 -7.95 4.86 -32.99
N VAL A 180 -8.97 5.36 -32.28
CA VAL A 180 -10.33 4.79 -32.32
C VAL A 180 -10.97 4.90 -33.70
N THR A 181 -10.52 5.82 -34.56
CA THR A 181 -11.16 6.10 -35.86
C THR A 181 -10.45 5.48 -37.06
N SER A 182 -9.16 5.17 -36.96
CA SER A 182 -8.30 4.89 -38.12
C SER A 182 -8.11 3.39 -38.44
N PHE A 183 -8.33 2.49 -37.49
CA PHE A 183 -8.28 1.02 -37.71
C PHE A 183 -9.64 0.32 -37.60
N VAL A 184 -10.70 1.04 -37.22
CA VAL A 184 -12.00 0.45 -36.87
C VAL A 184 -12.95 0.46 -38.07
N GLY A 185 -12.60 -0.32 -39.08
CA GLY A 185 -13.58 -0.84 -40.02
C GLY A 185 -14.54 -1.78 -39.27
N LYS A 186 -15.71 -1.27 -38.84
CA LYS A 186 -16.97 -1.94 -38.45
C LYS A 186 -16.99 -3.21 -37.56
N GLN A 187 -15.88 -3.86 -37.19
CA GLN A 187 -15.94 -5.17 -36.50
C GLN A 187 -15.33 -5.26 -35.09
N ASN A 188 -14.65 -4.25 -34.55
CA ASN A 188 -14.14 -4.31 -33.18
C ASN A 188 -14.57 -3.10 -32.34
N LYS A 189 -15.83 -3.09 -31.90
CA LYS A 189 -16.37 -2.13 -30.93
C LYS A 189 -15.82 -2.33 -29.49
N LYS A 190 -14.82 -3.20 -29.31
CA LYS A 190 -14.27 -3.66 -28.02
C LYS A 190 -12.88 -3.08 -27.70
N LEU A 191 -12.39 -2.13 -28.50
CA LEU A 191 -10.98 -1.70 -28.49
C LEU A 191 -10.55 -0.84 -27.29
N THR A 192 -11.48 -0.30 -26.51
CA THR A 192 -11.17 0.46 -25.28
C THR A 192 -11.94 -0.13 -24.11
N GLU A 193 -11.52 -1.34 -23.70
CA GLU A 193 -12.09 -2.06 -22.54
C GLU A 193 -12.04 -1.21 -21.26
N TYR A 194 -11.04 -0.35 -21.12
CA TYR A 194 -10.84 0.52 -19.95
C TYR A 194 -10.96 1.99 -20.37
N LYS A 195 -11.59 2.82 -19.55
CA LYS A 195 -11.60 4.29 -19.75
C LYS A 195 -10.35 4.95 -19.16
N SER A 196 -9.75 4.31 -18.17
CA SER A 196 -8.49 4.76 -17.60
C SER A 196 -7.59 3.57 -17.26
N ILE A 197 -6.29 3.75 -17.45
CA ILE A 197 -5.27 2.80 -17.01
C ILE A 197 -4.28 3.54 -16.11
N LEU A 198 -4.04 3.00 -14.93
CA LEU A 198 -3.05 3.48 -13.97
C LEU A 198 -1.84 2.55 -13.99
N VAL A 199 -0.71 3.05 -14.48
CA VAL A 199 0.57 2.34 -14.40
C VAL A 199 1.29 2.75 -13.13
N ILE A 200 1.72 1.78 -12.32
CA ILE A 200 2.42 2.00 -11.05
C ILE A 200 3.80 1.35 -11.12
N TRP A 201 4.87 2.13 -10.98
CA TRP A 201 6.25 1.64 -11.10
C TRP A 201 6.78 1.14 -9.75
N LEU A 202 6.65 -0.17 -9.52
CA LEU A 202 7.02 -0.81 -8.27
C LEU A 202 8.50 -1.20 -8.25
N SER A 203 9.26 -0.61 -7.34
CA SER A 203 10.64 -1.05 -7.09
C SER A 203 10.65 -2.28 -6.17
N GLU A 204 11.42 -3.30 -6.54
CA GLU A 204 11.55 -4.53 -5.75
C GLU A 204 12.04 -4.28 -4.30
N ARG A 205 12.81 -3.19 -4.05
CA ARG A 205 13.26 -2.81 -2.70
C ARG A 205 12.12 -2.49 -1.73
N TYR A 206 10.93 -2.17 -2.24
CA TYR A 206 9.78 -1.84 -1.42
C TYR A 206 9.05 -3.09 -0.91
N PHE A 207 9.42 -4.27 -1.39
CA PHE A 207 8.75 -5.51 -1.03
C PHE A 207 9.75 -6.44 -0.31
N ASN A 208 9.37 -6.88 0.88
CA ASN A 208 10.10 -7.92 1.63
C ASN A 208 9.66 -9.32 1.15
N ASP A 209 9.95 -10.38 1.92
CA ASP A 209 9.66 -11.79 1.56
C ASP A 209 8.16 -12.17 1.43
N GLU A 210 7.24 -11.21 1.62
CA GLU A 210 5.78 -11.39 1.48
C GLU A 210 5.19 -10.41 0.45
N ILE A 211 5.59 -10.59 -0.81
CA ILE A 211 5.27 -9.73 -1.94
C ILE A 211 3.79 -9.81 -2.31
N ILE A 212 3.22 -11.02 -2.41
CA ILE A 212 1.81 -11.24 -2.77
C ILE A 212 0.90 -10.63 -1.71
N CYS A 213 1.23 -10.83 -0.43
CA CYS A 213 0.54 -10.22 0.69
C CYS A 213 0.59 -8.69 0.57
N GLN A 214 1.78 -8.10 0.44
CA GLN A 214 1.92 -6.65 0.28
C GLN A 214 1.20 -6.11 -0.98
N LEU A 215 1.18 -6.85 -2.09
CA LEU A 215 0.42 -6.48 -3.29
C LEU A 215 -1.09 -6.49 -3.03
N LYS A 216 -1.59 -7.41 -2.22
CA LYS A 216 -3.00 -7.44 -1.81
C LYS A 216 -3.36 -6.20 -0.99
N TYR A 217 -2.56 -5.85 0.01
CA TYR A 217 -2.78 -4.61 0.75
C TYR A 217 -2.71 -3.38 -0.16
N LEU A 218 -1.86 -3.39 -1.19
CA LEU A 218 -1.73 -2.27 -2.13
C LEU A 218 -2.99 -2.17 -2.99
N HIS A 219 -3.48 -3.31 -3.47
CA HIS A 219 -4.76 -3.42 -4.15
C HIS A 219 -5.89 -2.85 -3.28
N ASP A 220 -6.02 -3.29 -2.04
CA ASP A 220 -7.10 -2.87 -1.14
C ASP A 220 -7.01 -1.38 -0.78
N TYR A 221 -5.79 -0.88 -0.57
CA TYR A 221 -5.53 0.55 -0.38
C TYR A 221 -5.99 1.36 -1.60
N LEU A 222 -5.60 0.96 -2.81
CA LEU A 222 -5.97 1.66 -4.04
C LEU A 222 -7.49 1.57 -4.29
N PHE A 223 -8.09 0.40 -4.06
CA PHE A 223 -9.54 0.21 -4.17
C PHE A 223 -10.32 1.17 -3.27
N ASN A 224 -9.89 1.28 -2.01
CA ASN A 224 -10.48 2.20 -1.03
C ASN A 224 -10.23 3.67 -1.39
N LEU A 225 -9.00 3.99 -1.79
CA LEU A 225 -8.61 5.35 -2.21
C LEU A 225 -9.47 5.85 -3.37
N PHE A 226 -9.73 4.97 -4.34
CA PHE A 226 -10.56 5.28 -5.51
C PHE A 226 -12.06 5.21 -5.24
N LYS A 227 -12.47 4.94 -3.99
CA LYS A 227 -13.87 4.82 -3.56
C LYS A 227 -14.71 4.03 -4.57
N CYS A 228 -14.17 2.91 -5.04
CA CYS A 228 -14.86 2.09 -6.03
C CYS A 228 -16.22 1.68 -5.50
N LYS A 229 -17.28 1.99 -6.26
CA LYS A 229 -18.60 1.42 -6.01
C LYS A 229 -18.54 -0.07 -6.35
N GLU A 230 -19.45 -0.87 -5.80
CA GLU A 230 -19.51 -2.31 -6.12
C GLU A 230 -19.65 -2.59 -7.63
N ASP A 231 -20.28 -1.66 -8.36
CA ASP A 231 -20.44 -1.73 -9.82
C ASP A 231 -19.26 -1.14 -10.62
N ASP A 232 -18.24 -0.57 -9.96
CA ASP A 232 -17.04 -0.08 -10.65
C ASP A 232 -16.17 -1.28 -11.05
N GLU A 233 -16.04 -1.53 -12.35
CA GLU A 233 -15.08 -2.50 -12.89
C GLU A 233 -13.65 -1.99 -12.68
N LEU A 234 -13.03 -2.38 -11.56
CA LEU A 234 -11.60 -2.22 -11.29
C LEU A 234 -10.89 -3.54 -11.57
N CYS A 235 -9.98 -3.51 -12.54
CA CYS A 235 -9.12 -4.65 -12.86
C CYS A 235 -7.70 -4.38 -12.33
N PHE A 236 -7.07 -5.39 -11.75
CA PHE A 236 -5.70 -5.30 -11.25
C PHE A 236 -4.85 -6.39 -11.92
N LYS A 237 -3.93 -6.00 -12.80
CA LYS A 237 -3.05 -6.93 -13.53
C LYS A 237 -1.60 -6.56 -13.25
N ILE A 238 -0.76 -7.54 -12.94
CA ILE A 238 0.65 -7.30 -12.57
C ILE A 238 1.55 -7.59 -13.77
N ILE A 239 2.54 -6.74 -14.01
CA ILE A 239 3.65 -6.98 -14.94
C ILE A 239 4.93 -7.23 -14.15
N GLY A 240 5.56 -8.38 -14.39
CA GLY A 240 6.78 -8.81 -13.71
C GLY A 240 6.60 -10.14 -12.97
N PRO A 241 7.49 -10.49 -12.03
CA PRO A 241 8.64 -9.70 -11.52
C PRO A 241 9.81 -9.61 -12.51
N THR A 242 10.87 -8.86 -12.18
CA THR A 242 11.98 -8.65 -13.13
C THR A 242 12.93 -9.85 -13.26
N ASN A 243 12.90 -10.77 -12.31
CA ASN A 243 13.76 -11.95 -12.29
C ASN A 243 13.04 -13.20 -11.78
N SER A 244 13.56 -14.36 -12.16
CA SER A 244 12.98 -15.67 -11.81
C SER A 244 13.02 -15.95 -10.31
N THR A 245 14.03 -15.44 -9.58
CA THR A 245 14.14 -15.63 -8.14
C THR A 245 12.99 -14.95 -7.40
N LEU A 246 12.62 -13.73 -7.81
CA LEU A 246 11.48 -13.03 -7.24
C LEU A 246 10.16 -13.70 -7.62
N LEU A 247 10.05 -14.24 -8.84
CA LEU A 247 8.88 -15.02 -9.26
C LEU A 247 8.73 -16.28 -8.42
N GLU A 248 9.83 -17.00 -8.19
CA GLU A 248 9.86 -18.19 -7.33
C GLU A 248 9.44 -17.84 -5.89
N LYS A 249 9.89 -16.70 -5.35
CA LYS A 249 9.42 -16.20 -4.05
C LYS A 249 7.92 -15.90 -4.05
N MET A 250 7.42 -15.20 -5.06
CA MET A 250 5.99 -14.89 -5.21
C MET A 250 5.15 -16.16 -5.34
N LEU A 251 5.61 -17.16 -6.11
CA LEU A 251 4.93 -18.44 -6.26
C LEU A 251 4.96 -19.24 -4.97
N SER A 252 6.12 -19.33 -4.32
CA SER A 252 6.27 -19.98 -3.01
C SER A 252 5.38 -19.33 -1.95
N GLU A 253 5.27 -18.00 -1.97
CA GLU A 253 4.38 -17.27 -1.09
C GLU A 253 2.91 -17.50 -1.44
N ALA A 254 2.51 -17.48 -2.71
CA ALA A 254 1.14 -17.80 -3.11
C ALA A 254 0.76 -19.24 -2.70
N GLU A 255 1.71 -20.16 -2.85
CA GLU A 255 1.59 -21.54 -2.38
C GLU A 255 1.48 -21.63 -0.86
N LYS A 256 2.25 -20.85 -0.10
CA LYS A 256 2.16 -20.77 1.37
C LYS A 256 0.93 -20.02 1.87
N GLY A 257 0.51 -18.94 1.22
CA GLY A 257 -0.75 -18.24 1.51
C GLY A 257 -1.96 -19.12 1.24
N SER A 258 -1.86 -20.06 0.30
CA SER A 258 -2.85 -21.13 0.12
C SER A 258 -2.86 -22.16 1.26
N LEU A 259 -1.79 -22.22 2.04
CA LEU A 259 -1.59 -23.09 3.19
C LEU A 259 -1.98 -22.44 4.52
N PHE A 260 -2.44 -21.19 4.61
CA PHE A 260 -2.89 -20.64 5.89
C PHE A 260 -4.28 -20.02 5.76
N MET A 261 -5.06 -20.12 6.83
CA MET A 261 -6.26 -19.29 6.99
C MET A 261 -5.81 -17.91 7.47
N THR A 262 -6.15 -16.89 6.70
CA THR A 262 -5.88 -15.48 7.04
C THR A 262 -7.16 -14.77 7.44
N SER A 263 -7.03 -13.59 8.05
CA SER A 263 -8.17 -12.71 8.38
C SER A 263 -9.05 -12.42 7.16
N CYS A 264 -8.43 -12.35 5.98
CA CYS A 264 -9.09 -12.12 4.71
C CYS A 264 -9.92 -13.31 4.20
N ASP A 265 -9.60 -14.54 4.63
CA ASP A 265 -10.36 -15.73 4.25
C ASP A 265 -11.69 -15.83 5.01
N ILE A 266 -11.84 -15.03 6.08
CA ILE A 266 -13.07 -14.90 6.87
C ILE A 266 -13.79 -13.64 6.42
N SER A 267 -14.57 -13.76 5.35
CA SER A 267 -15.32 -12.65 4.77
C SER A 267 -16.46 -12.13 5.66
N ASN A 268 -16.92 -12.92 6.64
CA ASN A 268 -18.03 -12.53 7.52
C ASN A 268 -17.80 -12.97 8.98
N TRP A 269 -16.99 -12.18 9.70
CA TRP A 269 -16.73 -12.38 11.13
C TRP A 269 -17.99 -12.40 12.00
N LYS A 270 -19.01 -11.59 11.66
CA LYS A 270 -20.31 -11.58 12.35
C LYS A 270 -21.01 -12.94 12.27
N HIS A 271 -20.94 -13.58 11.12
CA HIS A 271 -21.51 -14.91 10.95
C HIS A 271 -20.69 -16.00 11.63
N LEU A 272 -19.36 -15.90 11.58
CA LEU A 272 -18.49 -16.81 12.33
C LEU A 272 -18.79 -16.77 13.83
N LEU A 273 -18.97 -15.57 14.40
CA LEU A 273 -19.42 -15.40 15.78
C LEU A 273 -20.77 -16.07 16.06
N LYS A 274 -21.73 -15.92 15.14
CA LYS A 274 -23.03 -16.58 15.24
C LYS A 274 -22.88 -18.10 15.27
N PHE A 275 -21.97 -18.68 14.49
CA PHE A 275 -21.68 -20.11 14.50
C PHE A 275 -21.08 -20.58 15.82
N ILE A 276 -20.09 -19.86 16.34
CA ILE A 276 -19.44 -20.18 17.62
C ILE A 276 -20.48 -20.22 18.75
N LYS A 277 -21.42 -19.29 18.73
CA LYS A 277 -22.46 -19.15 19.76
C LYS A 277 -23.60 -20.16 19.66
N ASN A 278 -24.11 -20.40 18.45
CA ASN A 278 -25.48 -20.90 18.30
C ASN A 278 -25.68 -21.97 17.23
N ASP A 279 -24.62 -22.53 16.63
CA ASP A 279 -24.82 -23.54 15.59
C ASP A 279 -25.27 -24.88 16.17
N LYS A 280 -26.37 -25.41 15.61
CA LYS A 280 -26.82 -26.79 15.81
C LYS A 280 -25.96 -27.79 15.02
N LYS A 281 -25.18 -27.31 14.04
CA LYS A 281 -24.21 -28.13 13.30
C LYS A 281 -22.97 -28.33 14.16
N VAL A 282 -23.01 -29.47 14.85
CA VAL A 282 -22.03 -29.98 15.80
C VAL A 282 -20.59 -29.85 15.28
N LEU A 283 -20.30 -30.31 14.05
CA LEU A 283 -18.95 -30.32 13.48
C LEU A 283 -18.18 -29.00 13.58
N ARG A 284 -18.75 -27.91 13.02
CA ARG A 284 -18.03 -26.63 12.86
C ARG A 284 -17.67 -26.06 14.23
N ARG A 285 -18.66 -26.09 15.12
CA ARG A 285 -18.51 -25.59 16.47
C ARG A 285 -17.52 -26.44 17.26
N GLU A 286 -17.64 -27.76 17.23
CA GLU A 286 -16.76 -28.66 17.98
C GLU A 286 -15.31 -28.58 17.50
N LEU A 287 -15.08 -28.55 16.18
CA LEU A 287 -13.75 -28.41 15.62
C LEU A 287 -13.05 -27.15 16.13
N LEU A 288 -13.71 -26.00 16.00
CA LEU A 288 -13.10 -24.73 16.40
C LEU A 288 -12.92 -24.64 17.92
N ILE A 289 -13.88 -25.13 18.71
CA ILE A 289 -13.77 -25.17 20.17
C ILE A 289 -12.66 -26.11 20.62
N SER A 290 -12.44 -27.24 19.94
CA SER A 290 -11.41 -28.21 20.32
C SER A 290 -9.98 -27.64 20.24
N LYS A 291 -9.76 -26.64 19.39
CA LYS A 291 -8.47 -25.96 19.21
C LYS A 291 -8.41 -24.59 19.88
N LEU A 292 -9.55 -23.94 20.11
CA LEU A 292 -9.59 -22.74 20.93
C LEU A 292 -9.35 -23.11 22.40
N ASN A 293 -8.25 -22.61 22.97
CA ASN A 293 -8.03 -22.67 24.42
C ASN A 293 -9.28 -22.17 25.19
N TYR A 294 -9.53 -22.74 26.37
CA TYR A 294 -10.71 -22.46 27.19
C TYR A 294 -10.95 -20.95 27.40
N TYR A 295 -9.88 -20.22 27.73
CA TYR A 295 -9.97 -18.78 28.01
C TYR A 295 -10.35 -17.94 26.77
N PRO A 296 -9.65 -18.05 25.61
CA PRO A 296 -10.11 -17.43 24.36
C PRO A 296 -11.56 -17.74 24.00
N TYR A 297 -11.97 -19.01 24.11
CA TYR A 297 -13.32 -19.43 23.78
C TYR A 297 -14.37 -18.73 24.67
N GLU A 298 -14.21 -18.77 25.99
CA GLU A 298 -15.17 -18.11 26.90
C GLU A 298 -15.22 -16.60 26.67
N LYS A 299 -14.09 -15.95 26.32
CA LYS A 299 -14.07 -14.53 25.96
C LYS A 299 -14.88 -14.28 24.68
N ILE A 300 -14.67 -15.08 23.63
CA ILE A 300 -15.36 -14.92 22.32
C ILE A 300 -16.84 -15.26 22.42
N LYS A 301 -17.20 -16.27 23.20
CA LYS A 301 -18.58 -16.73 23.41
C LYS A 301 -19.48 -15.65 24.01
N ASN A 302 -18.92 -14.72 24.78
CA ASN A 302 -19.66 -13.63 25.41
C ASN A 302 -19.78 -12.36 24.52
N ILE A 303 -19.26 -12.37 23.29
CA ILE A 303 -19.25 -11.21 22.38
C ILE A 303 -20.49 -11.15 21.50
N ASP A 304 -21.33 -10.13 21.67
CA ASP A 304 -22.58 -9.95 20.90
C ASP A 304 -22.39 -9.27 19.55
N ASP A 305 -21.38 -8.41 19.41
CA ASP A 305 -21.09 -7.67 18.19
C ASP A 305 -19.66 -7.93 17.70
N VAL A 306 -19.51 -8.07 16.38
CA VAL A 306 -18.23 -8.27 15.70
C VAL A 306 -17.21 -7.17 16.00
N ASN A 307 -17.69 -5.95 16.27
CA ASN A 307 -16.84 -4.82 16.63
C ASN A 307 -16.13 -4.98 17.99
N GLN A 308 -16.59 -5.92 18.82
CA GLN A 308 -15.94 -6.26 20.09
C GLN A 308 -14.83 -7.31 19.93
N LEU A 309 -14.66 -7.90 18.73
CA LEU A 309 -13.54 -8.78 18.44
C LEU A 309 -12.26 -7.95 18.30
N ASP A 310 -11.46 -7.94 19.36
CA ASP A 310 -10.10 -7.43 19.32
C ASP A 310 -9.20 -8.31 18.42
N ASP A 311 -8.09 -7.76 17.95
CA ASP A 311 -7.18 -8.46 17.04
C ASP A 311 -6.58 -9.72 17.68
N LYS A 312 -6.44 -9.75 19.01
CA LYS A 312 -5.95 -10.94 19.73
C LYS A 312 -6.97 -12.08 19.64
N MET A 313 -8.27 -11.80 19.75
CA MET A 313 -9.32 -12.80 19.57
C MET A 313 -9.39 -13.31 18.13
N LYS A 314 -9.30 -12.41 17.14
CA LYS A 314 -9.26 -12.81 15.72
C LYS A 314 -8.07 -13.72 15.45
N ASN A 315 -6.89 -13.37 15.97
CA ASN A 315 -5.70 -14.20 15.84
C ASN A 315 -5.87 -15.56 16.54
N ASN A 316 -6.43 -15.63 17.74
CA ASN A 316 -6.71 -16.92 18.39
C ASN A 316 -7.63 -17.83 17.54
N ILE A 317 -8.61 -17.24 16.83
CA ILE A 317 -9.48 -17.97 15.90
C ILE A 317 -8.69 -18.46 14.69
N LEU A 318 -7.83 -17.63 14.12
CA LEU A 318 -6.97 -17.99 13.00
C LEU A 318 -5.96 -19.08 13.39
N ASP A 319 -5.37 -18.98 14.57
CA ASP A 319 -4.45 -19.98 15.13
C ASP A 319 -5.18 -21.33 15.28
N ALA A 320 -6.40 -21.32 15.83
CA ALA A 320 -7.22 -22.53 15.92
C ALA A 320 -7.52 -23.14 14.54
N PHE A 321 -7.80 -22.33 13.52
CA PHE A 321 -7.95 -22.84 12.15
C PHE A 321 -6.67 -23.44 11.58
N ASN A 322 -5.53 -22.80 11.82
CA ASN A 322 -4.24 -23.28 11.34
C ASN A 322 -3.82 -24.57 12.09
N GLU A 323 -4.17 -24.72 13.36
CA GLU A 323 -4.01 -25.99 14.09
C GLU A 323 -4.88 -27.12 13.52
N ILE A 324 -6.13 -26.83 13.13
CA ILE A 324 -6.98 -27.83 12.45
C ILE A 324 -6.37 -28.22 11.10
N LYS A 325 -5.85 -27.23 10.36
CA LYS A 325 -5.17 -27.48 9.10
C LYS A 325 -3.98 -28.44 9.27
N ASP A 326 -3.13 -28.18 10.27
CA ASP A 326 -1.92 -28.95 10.54
C ASP A 326 -2.21 -30.36 11.07
N ASP A 327 -3.45 -30.61 11.50
CA ASP A 327 -3.91 -31.94 11.83
C ASP A 327 -4.13 -32.77 10.55
N LEU A 328 -3.10 -33.52 10.18
CA LEU A 328 -3.14 -34.45 9.03
C LEU A 328 -4.24 -35.52 9.16
N SER A 329 -4.78 -35.75 10.37
CA SER A 329 -5.90 -36.67 10.60
C SER A 329 -7.27 -35.98 10.55
N PHE A 330 -7.33 -34.66 10.35
CA PHE A 330 -8.55 -33.85 10.35
C PHE A 330 -9.64 -34.44 9.45
N TYR A 331 -9.37 -34.62 8.15
CA TYR A 331 -10.38 -35.15 7.23
C TYR A 331 -10.82 -36.57 7.62
N LYS A 332 -9.88 -37.44 8.01
CA LYS A 332 -10.16 -38.82 8.42
C LYS A 332 -11.11 -38.87 9.62
N ASN A 333 -10.84 -38.07 10.65
CA ASN A 333 -11.62 -38.08 11.89
C ASN A 333 -13.02 -37.50 11.71
N ASN A 334 -13.20 -36.65 10.70
CA ASN A 334 -14.45 -35.93 10.44
C ASN A 334 -15.10 -36.34 9.11
N LYS A 335 -14.67 -37.46 8.53
CA LYS A 335 -14.97 -37.83 7.16
C LYS A 335 -16.47 -37.94 6.92
N ASP A 336 -17.17 -38.72 7.74
CA ASP A 336 -18.60 -38.97 7.54
C ASP A 336 -19.40 -37.67 7.59
N GLU A 337 -19.05 -36.77 8.50
CA GLU A 337 -19.69 -35.47 8.60
C GLU A 337 -19.35 -34.55 7.42
N ILE A 338 -18.10 -34.52 6.97
CA ILE A 338 -17.65 -33.73 5.81
C ILE A 338 -18.27 -34.26 4.52
N ASP A 339 -18.28 -35.57 4.30
CA ASP A 339 -18.86 -36.21 3.11
C ASP A 339 -20.38 -36.04 3.06
N ASN A 340 -21.06 -36.01 4.21
CA ASN A 340 -22.49 -35.69 4.31
C ASN A 340 -22.79 -34.20 4.03
N THR A 341 -21.79 -33.33 3.99
CA THR A 341 -21.98 -31.94 3.58
C THR A 341 -21.91 -31.81 2.06
N SER A 342 -22.61 -30.80 1.50
CA SER A 342 -22.51 -30.49 0.06
C SER A 342 -21.13 -29.99 -0.39
N ILE A 343 -20.14 -29.92 0.51
CA ILE A 343 -18.82 -29.35 0.29
C ILE A 343 -17.98 -30.26 -0.61
N MET A 344 -18.06 -31.58 -0.43
CA MET A 344 -17.34 -32.56 -1.26
C MET A 344 -17.82 -32.60 -2.72
N HIS A 345 -18.92 -31.93 -3.05
CA HIS A 345 -19.39 -31.77 -4.42
C HIS A 345 -18.82 -30.54 -5.13
N LYS A 346 -18.10 -29.65 -4.43
CA LYS A 346 -17.43 -28.52 -5.07
C LYS A 346 -16.21 -29.00 -5.85
N SER A 347 -16.11 -28.59 -7.12
CA SER A 347 -15.02 -28.98 -8.03
C SER A 347 -13.64 -28.74 -7.43
N SER A 348 -13.43 -27.57 -6.81
CA SER A 348 -12.15 -27.19 -6.19
C SER A 348 -11.67 -28.14 -5.09
N ILE A 349 -12.59 -28.79 -4.37
CA ILE A 349 -12.27 -29.80 -3.35
C ILE A 349 -12.11 -31.17 -3.99
N GLN A 350 -12.96 -31.52 -4.96
CA GLN A 350 -12.86 -32.79 -5.66
C GLN A 350 -11.54 -32.95 -6.40
N ASP A 351 -11.03 -31.89 -7.03
CA ASP A 351 -9.78 -31.94 -7.77
C ASP A 351 -8.59 -32.16 -6.82
N LYS A 352 -8.58 -31.47 -5.67
CA LYS A 352 -7.59 -31.70 -4.61
C LYS A 352 -7.68 -33.12 -4.04
N PHE A 353 -8.89 -33.61 -3.79
CA PHE A 353 -9.11 -34.98 -3.29
C PHE A 353 -8.65 -36.05 -4.29
N LYS A 354 -8.94 -35.86 -5.59
CA LYS A 354 -8.45 -36.73 -6.67
C LYS A 354 -6.93 -36.73 -6.74
N LYS A 355 -6.30 -35.56 -6.60
CA LYS A 355 -4.83 -35.44 -6.55
C LYS A 355 -4.25 -36.28 -5.40
N LEU A 356 -4.78 -36.12 -4.18
CA LEU A 356 -4.33 -36.92 -3.02
C LEU A 356 -4.48 -38.44 -3.22
N LYS A 357 -5.51 -38.89 -3.95
CA LYS A 357 -5.67 -40.29 -4.34
C LYS A 357 -4.67 -40.75 -5.39
N ALA A 358 -4.40 -39.91 -6.40
CA ALA A 358 -3.44 -40.19 -7.45
C ALA A 358 -2.01 -40.34 -6.88
N ASP A 359 -1.67 -39.49 -5.90
CA ASP A 359 -0.40 -39.50 -5.19
C ASP A 359 -0.30 -40.61 -4.13
N LYS A 360 -1.31 -41.48 -4.05
CA LYS A 360 -1.43 -42.59 -3.08
C LYS A 360 -1.31 -42.14 -1.61
N ILE A 361 -1.67 -40.89 -1.33
CA ILE A 361 -1.73 -40.35 0.04
C ILE A 361 -3.01 -40.84 0.71
N LEU A 362 -4.13 -40.79 -0.02
CA LEU A 362 -5.44 -41.27 0.43
C LEU A 362 -5.89 -42.49 -0.39
N ASP A 363 -6.55 -43.43 0.25
CA ASP A 363 -7.19 -44.56 -0.42
C ASP A 363 -8.51 -44.16 -1.12
N LYS A 364 -9.19 -45.13 -1.74
CA LYS A 364 -10.49 -44.88 -2.39
C LYS A 364 -11.55 -44.36 -1.41
N SER A 365 -11.45 -44.75 -0.16
CA SER A 365 -12.31 -44.32 0.94
C SER A 365 -11.87 -42.99 1.56
N GLY A 366 -10.74 -42.40 1.19
CA GLY A 366 -10.25 -41.17 1.81
C GLY A 366 -9.47 -41.37 3.12
N LYS A 367 -9.07 -42.61 3.44
CA LYS A 367 -8.19 -42.92 4.58
C LYS A 367 -6.73 -42.75 4.16
N LEU A 368 -5.89 -42.20 5.05
CA LEU A 368 -4.44 -42.12 4.84
C LEU A 368 -3.84 -43.52 4.65
N LEU A 369 -3.10 -43.69 3.55
CA LEU A 369 -2.36 -44.91 3.22
C LEU A 369 -0.94 -44.91 3.82
N ILE A 370 -0.36 -43.73 4.01
CA ILE A 370 0.98 -43.53 4.54
C ILE A 370 0.84 -43.07 6.00
N GLU A 371 1.66 -43.62 6.89
CA GLU A 371 1.71 -43.17 8.28
C GLU A 371 2.17 -41.71 8.37
N LYS A 372 1.71 -41.00 9.40
CA LYS A 372 1.92 -39.55 9.52
C LYS A 372 3.41 -39.17 9.46
N ASP A 373 4.25 -40.01 10.05
CA ASP A 373 5.70 -39.77 10.18
C ASP A 373 6.46 -40.07 8.88
N ASP A 374 5.87 -40.88 7.98
CA ASP A 374 6.46 -41.26 6.70
C ASP A 374 6.11 -40.30 5.55
N LEU A 375 5.23 -39.32 5.79
CA LEU A 375 4.85 -38.34 4.78
C LEU A 375 6.00 -37.37 4.47
N THR A 376 6.32 -37.24 3.19
CA THR A 376 7.24 -36.19 2.70
C THR A 376 6.63 -34.80 2.90
N ASN A 377 7.46 -33.75 2.98
CA ASN A 377 6.97 -32.37 3.12
C ASN A 377 5.97 -31.95 2.03
N PRO A 378 6.18 -32.27 0.73
CA PRO A 378 5.19 -31.98 -0.30
C PRO A 378 3.83 -32.66 -0.06
N GLN A 379 3.82 -33.91 0.41
CA GLN A 379 2.58 -34.63 0.71
C GLN A 379 1.86 -34.03 1.92
N LYS A 380 2.60 -33.61 2.96
CA LYS A 380 2.03 -32.88 4.10
C LYS A 380 1.36 -31.59 3.65
N TRP A 381 2.03 -30.80 2.79
CA TRP A 381 1.45 -29.58 2.22
C TRP A 381 0.21 -29.83 1.37
N ASP A 382 0.17 -30.90 0.58
CA ASP A 382 -1.03 -31.22 -0.20
C ASP A 382 -2.23 -31.59 0.70
N ILE A 383 -1.99 -32.27 1.83
CA ILE A 383 -3.04 -32.52 2.84
C ILE A 383 -3.47 -31.21 3.50
N GLU A 384 -2.54 -30.35 3.90
CA GLU A 384 -2.84 -29.05 4.49
C GLU A 384 -3.66 -28.16 3.54
N ARG A 385 -3.31 -28.10 2.24
CA ARG A 385 -4.08 -27.36 1.21
C ARG A 385 -5.49 -27.91 1.03
N PHE A 386 -5.66 -29.22 1.19
CA PHE A 386 -6.96 -29.86 1.17
C PHE A 386 -7.77 -29.51 2.43
N ASN A 387 -7.16 -29.56 3.61
CA ASN A 387 -7.78 -29.14 4.87
C ASN A 387 -8.20 -27.67 4.83
N VAL A 388 -7.34 -26.76 4.35
CA VAL A 388 -7.69 -25.34 4.15
C VAL A 388 -8.87 -25.19 3.20
N ALA A 389 -8.91 -25.96 2.10
CA ALA A 389 -10.04 -25.90 1.17
C ALA A 389 -11.35 -26.30 1.85
N ILE A 390 -11.33 -27.37 2.64
CA ILE A 390 -12.49 -27.82 3.43
C ILE A 390 -12.88 -26.74 4.44
N LEU A 391 -11.93 -26.18 5.20
CA LEU A 391 -12.19 -25.13 6.18
C LEU A 391 -12.79 -23.89 5.52
N LYS A 392 -12.19 -23.39 4.43
CA LYS A 392 -12.77 -22.28 3.65
C LYS A 392 -14.21 -22.62 3.29
N GLN A 393 -14.51 -23.82 2.80
CA GLN A 393 -15.88 -24.19 2.43
C GLN A 393 -16.85 -24.43 3.59
N LEU A 394 -16.35 -24.90 4.74
CA LEU A 394 -17.14 -25.06 5.95
C LEU A 394 -17.55 -23.69 6.49
N TYR A 395 -16.69 -22.69 6.39
CA TYR A 395 -16.94 -21.36 6.97
C TYR A 395 -17.35 -20.30 5.94
N GLU A 396 -17.22 -20.58 4.65
CA GLU A 396 -17.72 -19.76 3.54
C GLU A 396 -19.25 -19.80 3.51
N GLN A 397 -19.86 -18.62 3.32
CA GLN A 397 -21.31 -18.49 3.25
C GLN A 397 -21.82 -18.71 1.82
N LYS A 398 -22.94 -19.43 1.70
CA LYS A 398 -23.87 -19.28 0.56
C LYS A 398 -24.64 -17.96 0.70
N GLY A 399 -23.98 -16.83 0.49
CA GLY A 399 -24.68 -15.69 -0.11
C GLY A 399 -25.13 -16.12 -1.51
N LYS A 400 -26.24 -15.57 -2.05
CA LYS A 400 -26.75 -15.89 -3.40
C LYS A 400 -25.59 -16.13 -4.36
N THR A 401 -25.59 -17.28 -5.02
CA THR A 401 -24.54 -17.72 -5.95
C THR A 401 -24.23 -16.62 -6.96
N MET A 402 -23.15 -15.91 -6.67
CA MET A 402 -22.41 -15.08 -7.59
C MET A 402 -21.60 -16.06 -8.44
N HIS A 403 -21.90 -16.12 -9.75
CA HIS A 403 -21.23 -17.05 -10.66
C HIS A 403 -19.73 -16.71 -10.72
N MET A 404 -18.91 -17.54 -10.07
CA MET A 404 -17.44 -17.43 -10.10
C MET A 404 -16.89 -17.71 -11.51
N TYR A 405 -16.75 -16.67 -12.33
CA TYR A 405 -15.60 -16.51 -13.22
C TYR A 405 -14.51 -15.72 -12.51
N SER A 406 -13.56 -16.36 -11.83
CA SER A 406 -12.30 -15.74 -11.38
C SER A 406 -11.92 -14.47 -12.19
N PRO A 407 -11.61 -13.30 -11.58
CA PRO A 407 -11.34 -13.01 -10.15
C PRO A 407 -12.23 -11.87 -9.57
N TRP A 408 -12.98 -12.18 -8.51
CA TRP A 408 -14.12 -11.36 -8.03
C TRP A 408 -13.91 -10.66 -6.68
N SER A 409 -14.57 -9.50 -6.59
CA SER A 409 -15.19 -8.82 -5.43
C SER A 409 -16.33 -9.67 -4.80
N THR A 410 -16.86 -9.44 -3.59
CA THR A 410 -17.60 -8.26 -3.08
C THR A 410 -17.61 -8.23 -1.54
N ALA A 411 -17.57 -7.05 -0.94
CA ALA A 411 -17.95 -6.83 0.46
C ALA A 411 -18.58 -5.44 0.66
N GLU A 412 -19.71 -5.41 1.35
CA GLU A 412 -20.43 -4.24 1.88
C GLU A 412 -19.61 -3.53 3.01
N PRO A 413 -19.95 -2.27 3.36
CA PRO A 413 -18.97 -1.25 3.72
C PRO A 413 -18.47 -1.29 5.17
N PHE A 414 -17.15 -1.15 5.35
CA PHE A 414 -16.53 -0.75 6.61
C PHE A 414 -16.68 0.77 6.80
N PHE A 415 -17.56 1.19 7.71
CA PHE A 415 -17.48 2.52 8.29
C PHE A 415 -16.47 2.49 9.44
N MET A 416 -15.32 3.15 9.28
CA MET A 416 -14.55 3.60 10.45
C MET A 416 -15.35 4.71 11.14
N SER A 417 -15.88 4.43 12.33
CA SER A 417 -16.39 5.47 13.22
C SER A 417 -15.21 6.26 13.81
N ASN A 418 -15.39 7.58 13.91
CA ASN A 418 -14.48 8.54 14.56
C ASN A 418 -14.42 8.35 16.10
N SER A 419 -14.12 7.15 16.59
CA SER A 419 -14.13 6.81 18.00
C SER A 419 -12.86 6.11 18.45
N ASP A 420 -11.70 6.70 18.15
CA ASP A 420 -10.43 6.38 18.81
C ASP A 420 -9.75 7.65 19.31
N PHE A 421 -10.35 8.25 20.33
CA PHE A 421 -9.66 9.12 21.28
C PHE A 421 -9.94 8.56 22.69
N ARG A 422 -9.03 7.74 23.21
CA ARG A 422 -9.04 7.38 24.64
C ARG A 422 -8.57 8.58 25.45
N GLU A 423 -9.50 9.28 26.08
CA GLU A 423 -9.22 10.34 27.05
C GLU A 423 -8.63 9.76 28.35
N LYS A 424 -7.44 10.25 28.72
CA LYS A 424 -7.11 10.40 30.14
C LYS A 424 -7.88 11.64 30.61
N LYS A 425 -8.75 11.47 31.62
CA LYS A 425 -9.45 12.57 32.29
C LYS A 425 -8.46 13.64 32.76
N VAL A 426 -8.38 14.73 32.00
CA VAL A 426 -7.80 16.01 32.39
C VAL A 426 -8.86 17.05 32.02
N GLY A 427 -9.34 17.82 33.00
CA GLY A 427 -10.58 18.61 32.95
C GLY A 427 -10.65 19.79 31.97
N GLY A 428 -9.97 19.71 30.83
CA GLY A 428 -10.08 20.66 29.71
C GLY A 428 -10.13 20.01 28.32
N SER A 429 -10.00 18.68 28.19
CA SER A 429 -9.99 18.01 26.88
C SER A 429 -11.37 17.98 26.20
N GLN A 430 -12.44 17.82 26.98
CA GLN A 430 -13.79 17.63 26.47
C GLN A 430 -14.36 18.90 25.81
N GLU A 431 -14.18 20.07 26.44
CA GLU A 431 -14.58 21.38 25.87
C GLU A 431 -13.83 21.69 24.57
N ILE A 432 -12.53 21.35 24.50
CA ILE A 432 -11.70 21.57 23.29
C ILE A 432 -12.14 20.65 22.14
N VAL A 433 -12.51 19.40 22.45
CA VAL A 433 -13.02 18.45 21.44
C VAL A 433 -14.41 18.87 20.95
N GLU A 434 -15.27 19.37 21.83
CA GLU A 434 -16.59 19.90 21.46
C GLU A 434 -16.47 21.14 20.56
N ILE A 435 -15.54 22.06 20.86
CA ILE A 435 -15.22 23.22 20.00
C ILE A 435 -14.66 22.80 18.63
N MET A 436 -13.82 21.77 18.58
CA MET A 436 -13.29 21.27 17.29
C MET A 436 -14.37 20.60 16.43
N ARG A 437 -15.36 19.99 17.08
CA ARG A 437 -16.55 19.41 16.43
C ARG A 437 -17.50 20.50 15.95
N ASP A 438 -17.74 21.51 16.78
CA ASP A 438 -18.60 22.64 16.44
C ASP A 438 -18.03 24.00 16.88
N PRO A 439 -17.36 24.72 15.97
CA PRO A 439 -16.79 26.04 16.25
C PRO A 439 -17.83 27.14 16.54
N SER A 440 -19.12 26.92 16.23
CA SER A 440 -20.17 27.94 16.47
C SER A 440 -20.44 28.16 17.96
N LEU A 441 -20.13 27.19 18.82
CA LEU A 441 -20.30 27.27 20.27
C LEU A 441 -19.52 28.45 20.90
N ILE A 442 -18.42 28.87 20.28
CA ILE A 442 -17.66 30.06 20.67
C ILE A 442 -18.41 31.34 20.26
N LEU A 443 -19.04 31.33 19.09
CA LEU A 443 -19.74 32.50 18.54
C LEU A 443 -21.07 32.75 19.23
N GLU A 444 -21.73 31.69 19.71
CA GLU A 444 -22.99 31.74 20.46
C GLU A 444 -22.80 32.19 21.93
N GLY A 445 -21.55 32.38 22.38
CA GLY A 445 -21.24 32.83 23.74
C GLY A 445 -21.40 31.74 24.81
N ASN A 446 -21.62 30.49 24.40
CA ASN A 446 -21.80 29.34 25.30
C ASN A 446 -20.48 28.91 25.96
N ILE A 447 -19.34 29.30 25.40
CA ILE A 447 -18.02 29.04 25.98
C ILE A 447 -17.24 30.34 26.05
N ASP A 448 -16.83 30.73 27.25
CA ASP A 448 -15.97 31.89 27.48
C ASP A 448 -14.55 31.61 26.96
N TRP A 449 -14.16 32.37 25.94
CA TRP A 449 -12.88 32.24 25.25
C TRP A 449 -11.68 32.50 26.17
N GLU A 450 -11.80 33.42 27.14
CA GLU A 450 -10.72 33.71 28.09
C GLU A 450 -10.57 32.60 29.12
N SER A 451 -11.69 32.05 29.62
CA SER A 451 -11.68 30.86 30.48
C SER A 451 -11.04 29.65 29.80
N LEU A 452 -11.34 29.43 28.51
CA LEU A 452 -10.75 28.36 27.73
C LEU A 452 -9.23 28.55 27.54
N LEU A 453 -8.80 29.76 27.19
CA LEU A 453 -7.37 30.09 27.04
C LEU A 453 -6.60 29.96 28.36
N ASP A 454 -7.20 30.37 29.48
CA ASP A 454 -6.59 30.23 30.81
C ASP A 454 -6.48 28.75 31.23
N LYS A 455 -7.51 27.92 30.97
CA LYS A 455 -7.46 26.46 31.18
C LYS A 455 -6.38 25.81 30.30
N ILE A 456 -6.25 26.22 29.05
CA ILE A 456 -5.21 25.74 28.12
C ILE A 456 -3.81 26.13 28.61
N LYS A 457 -3.61 27.39 29.02
CA LYS A 457 -2.32 27.87 29.56
C LYS A 457 -1.96 27.14 30.86
N LYS A 458 -2.92 26.92 31.75
CA LYS A 458 -2.70 26.16 33.00
C LYS A 458 -2.46 24.67 32.77
N GLY A 459 -2.98 24.10 31.67
CA GLY A 459 -2.68 22.74 31.21
C GLY A 459 -1.38 22.58 30.41
N SER A 460 -0.72 23.69 30.04
CA SER A 460 0.38 23.75 29.06
C SER A 460 1.71 23.11 29.51
N ASN A 461 1.87 22.71 30.78
CA ASN A 461 3.06 21.97 31.19
C ASN A 461 3.07 20.51 30.67
N LYS A 462 2.01 20.05 29.99
CA LYS A 462 1.88 18.65 29.54
C LYS A 462 1.26 18.44 28.16
N ILE A 463 0.95 19.49 27.41
CA ILE A 463 0.37 19.39 26.06
C ILE A 463 1.42 19.88 25.07
N GLU A 464 1.81 19.01 24.11
CA GLU A 464 2.76 19.38 23.06
C GLU A 464 2.21 20.55 22.22
N ASN A 465 3.02 21.60 22.06
CA ASN A 465 2.73 22.80 21.25
C ASN A 465 2.18 22.49 19.84
N ASN A 466 2.51 21.31 19.29
CA ASN A 466 2.03 20.84 18.00
C ASN A 466 0.52 20.57 17.95
N THR A 467 -0.09 20.10 19.04
CA THR A 467 -1.54 19.83 19.10
C THR A 467 -2.33 21.14 19.12
N LEU A 468 -1.83 22.13 19.86
CA LEU A 468 -2.43 23.47 19.94
C LEU A 468 -2.38 24.19 18.59
N ASN A 469 -1.22 24.16 17.93
CA ASN A 469 -1.03 24.77 16.62
C ASN A 469 -1.89 24.10 15.54
N ARG A 470 -2.15 22.79 15.66
CA ARG A 470 -3.01 22.04 14.76
C ARG A 470 -4.49 22.37 14.97
N GLY A 471 -4.94 22.50 16.23
CA GLY A 471 -6.29 22.96 16.56
C GLY A 471 -6.58 24.37 16.04
N MET A 472 -5.63 25.30 16.22
CA MET A 472 -5.75 26.67 15.72
C MET A 472 -5.86 26.73 14.18
N LYS A 473 -5.06 25.95 13.47
CA LYS A 473 -5.15 25.87 11.99
C LYS A 473 -6.46 25.29 11.48
N ILE A 474 -7.08 24.37 12.24
CA ILE A 474 -8.40 23.80 11.89
C ILE A 474 -9.52 24.81 12.15
N LEU A 475 -9.41 25.61 13.21
CA LEU A 475 -10.36 26.70 13.46
C LEU A 475 -10.23 27.80 12.40
N GLU A 476 -9.01 28.16 12.02
CA GLU A 476 -8.75 29.14 10.95
C GLU A 476 -9.24 28.67 9.57
N SER A 477 -9.29 27.36 9.31
CA SER A 477 -9.79 26.83 8.04
C SER A 477 -11.31 26.66 7.99
N LYS A 478 -11.97 26.62 9.15
CA LYS A 478 -13.44 26.42 9.25
C LYS A 478 -14.22 27.71 9.47
N LEU A 479 -13.58 28.77 9.95
CA LEU A 479 -14.21 30.07 10.19
C LEU A 479 -14.00 30.98 8.99
N ASN A 480 -15.03 31.74 8.60
CA ASN A 480 -14.90 32.72 7.53
C ASN A 480 -14.15 33.98 8.01
N ALA A 481 -13.72 34.81 7.06
CA ALA A 481 -12.90 35.99 7.33
C ALA A 481 -13.54 36.95 8.35
N ASP A 482 -14.86 37.15 8.26
CA ASP A 482 -15.62 38.06 9.14
C ASP A 482 -15.70 37.52 10.58
N GLN A 483 -15.86 36.21 10.76
CA GLN A 483 -15.82 35.54 12.06
C GLN A 483 -14.44 35.65 12.70
N LEU A 484 -13.39 35.46 11.89
CA LEU A 484 -12.01 35.59 12.35
C LEU A 484 -11.68 37.03 12.77
N GLU A 485 -12.20 38.03 12.03
CA GLU A 485 -12.02 39.44 12.33
C GLU A 485 -12.77 39.87 13.60
N ASN A 486 -13.98 39.37 13.82
CA ASN A 486 -14.73 39.61 15.06
C ASN A 486 -14.04 39.00 16.30
N ILE A 487 -13.46 37.81 16.18
CA ILE A 487 -12.66 37.19 17.25
C ILE A 487 -11.40 38.02 17.54
N LYS A 488 -10.72 38.51 16.50
CA LYS A 488 -9.54 39.38 16.64
C LYS A 488 -9.89 40.74 17.27
N LYS A 489 -11.04 41.33 16.95
CA LYS A 489 -11.51 42.60 17.53
C LYS A 489 -11.86 42.46 19.02
N LYS A 490 -12.51 41.37 19.44
CA LYS A 490 -12.78 41.10 20.87
C LYS A 490 -11.50 40.98 21.68
N LYS A 491 -10.44 40.40 21.13
CA LYS A 491 -9.10 40.28 21.76
C LYS A 491 -8.41 41.64 22.01
N ILE A 492 -8.79 42.70 21.29
CA ILE A 492 -8.19 44.04 21.40
C ILE A 492 -8.92 44.90 22.44
N GLN A 493 -10.18 44.57 22.79
CA GLN A 493 -10.96 45.32 23.78
C GLN A 493 -10.75 44.87 25.24
N THR A 494 -10.07 43.75 25.47
CA THR A 494 -9.84 43.16 26.80
C THR A 494 -8.37 43.13 27.24
N ASN A 495 -7.47 43.76 26.48
CA ASN A 495 -6.15 44.21 26.95
C ASN A 495 -6.19 45.72 27.18
#